data_AF-A0A7X3UJ94-F1
#
_entry.id   AF-A0A7X3UJ94-F1
#
_cell.length_a   1.000
_cell.length_b   1.000
_cell.length_c   1.000
_cell.angle_alpha   90.00
_cell.angle_beta   90.00
_cell.angle_gamma   90.00
#
_symmetry.space_group_name_H-M   'P 1'
#
loop_
_entity.id
_entity.type
_entity.pdbx_description
1 polymer ?
#
loop_
_entity_poly.entity_id
_entity_poly.type
_entity_poly.pdbx_seq_one_letter_code
_entity_poly.pdbx_strand_id
1 'polypeptide(L)'
;MRYLFIKKKFTFWSAVIFVCWTCFCFVQDSLSQVQGVKHVVIIGCDGMSPDGIQKAKTPIIDSLIINGAHTMHARAVMPTSSSPNWSSLIMAAGPEQTGITSNSWRPDKYALEPTAVGPEGIFPTIFGVLREHQPDAVIACFHDWGGIGILLERKAFDVIEDTEGPVNTTQQAINYFKEKQPTLTFIHLDHTDGAGHQYG
;
A
#
# COMPACT_ATOMS: atom_id res chain seq x y z
N MET A 1 54.22 48.16 -51.69
CA MET A 1 55.47 48.44 -50.95
C MET A 1 55.46 47.55 -49.71
N ARG A 2 56.36 46.57 -49.66
CA ARG A 2 56.64 45.74 -48.48
C ARG A 2 57.12 46.65 -47.34
N TYR A 3 56.80 46.36 -46.08
CA TYR A 3 57.79 45.83 -45.14
C TYR A 3 57.12 45.35 -43.84
N LEU A 4 57.51 44.13 -43.52
CA LEU A 4 57.26 43.32 -42.33
C LEU A 4 58.18 43.80 -41.20
N PHE A 5 57.71 43.89 -39.95
CA PHE A 5 58.57 43.66 -38.79
C PHE A 5 57.83 42.93 -37.69
N ILE A 6 58.25 41.69 -37.50
CA ILE A 6 57.89 40.79 -36.39
C ILE A 6 58.84 41.06 -35.23
N LYS A 7 58.31 41.14 -34.00
CA LYS A 7 59.04 40.70 -32.80
C LYS A 7 58.13 39.81 -31.96
N LYS A 8 58.42 38.51 -31.98
CA LYS A 8 57.92 37.52 -31.02
C LYS A 8 58.53 37.82 -29.65
N LYS A 9 57.70 37.77 -28.59
CA LYS A 9 58.14 37.32 -27.27
C LYS A 9 57.17 36.24 -26.78
N PHE A 10 57.74 35.04 -26.66
CA PHE A 10 57.19 33.88 -25.98
C PHE A 10 57.25 34.14 -24.48
N THR A 11 56.15 33.93 -23.75
CA THR A 11 56.26 33.44 -22.38
C THR A 11 55.03 32.58 -22.07
N PHE A 12 55.35 31.33 -21.78
CA PHE A 12 54.49 30.23 -21.40
C PHE A 12 53.96 30.49 -19.98
N TRP A 13 52.64 30.46 -19.77
CA TRP A 13 52.08 30.13 -18.46
C TRP A 13 51.01 29.06 -18.65
N SER A 14 51.29 27.95 -17.98
CA SER A 14 50.59 26.68 -18.02
C SER A 14 49.25 26.76 -17.27
N ALA A 15 48.24 26.15 -17.87
CA ALA A 15 47.23 25.27 -17.28
C ALA A 15 46.72 25.56 -15.85
N VAL A 16 45.40 25.77 -15.74
CA VAL A 16 44.52 24.89 -14.95
C VAL A 16 43.14 24.86 -15.64
N ILE A 17 42.89 23.86 -16.49
CA ILE A 17 41.51 23.53 -16.89
C ILE A 17 40.98 22.62 -15.80
N PHE A 18 40.06 23.16 -14.99
CA PHE A 18 39.31 22.41 -14.00
C PHE A 18 38.39 21.43 -14.75
N VAL A 19 38.87 20.21 -15.00
CA VAL A 19 38.00 19.10 -15.37
C VAL A 19 37.24 18.73 -14.11
N CYS A 20 36.08 19.35 -13.92
CA CYS A 20 35.08 18.89 -12.97
C CYS A 20 34.57 17.55 -13.51
N TRP A 21 35.28 16.48 -13.14
CA TRP A 21 34.82 15.12 -13.34
C TRP A 21 33.64 14.95 -12.38
N THR A 22 32.45 15.31 -12.87
CA THR A 22 31.19 14.99 -12.21
C THR A 22 31.17 13.47 -12.07
N CYS A 23 31.47 13.00 -10.86
CA CYS A 23 31.17 11.64 -10.45
C CYS A 23 29.64 11.56 -10.48
N PHE A 24 29.10 11.22 -11.65
CA PHE A 24 27.73 10.78 -11.80
C PHE A 24 27.69 9.42 -11.10
N CYS A 25 27.58 9.45 -9.78
CA CYS A 25 27.14 8.32 -9.00
C CYS A 25 25.71 8.07 -9.48
N PHE A 26 25.56 7.25 -10.52
CA PHE A 26 24.32 6.54 -10.74
C PHE A 26 24.08 5.77 -9.45
N VAL A 27 23.25 6.32 -8.58
CA VAL A 27 22.55 5.52 -7.58
C VAL A 27 21.71 4.58 -8.45
N GLN A 28 22.24 3.39 -8.69
CA GLN A 28 21.39 2.30 -9.12
C GLN A 28 20.47 2.04 -7.93
N ASP A 29 19.25 2.55 -8.02
CA ASP A 29 18.13 2.05 -7.25
C ASP A 29 17.89 0.60 -7.70
N SER A 30 18.76 -0.31 -7.27
CA SER A 30 18.42 -1.73 -7.24
C SER A 30 17.54 -1.93 -6.01
N LEU A 31 16.34 -1.36 -6.03
CA LEU A 31 15.24 -1.99 -5.34
C LEU A 31 15.11 -3.36 -5.99
N SER A 32 15.58 -4.38 -5.27
CA SER A 32 15.41 -5.79 -5.63
C SER A 32 13.90 -6.08 -5.67
N GLN A 33 13.24 -5.65 -6.74
CA GLN A 33 11.93 -6.13 -7.10
C GLN A 33 12.08 -7.64 -7.27
N VAL A 34 11.44 -8.41 -6.40
CA VAL A 34 11.40 -9.87 -6.50
C VAL A 34 10.78 -10.18 -7.86
N GLN A 35 11.61 -10.52 -8.84
CA GLN A 35 11.13 -10.78 -10.19
C GLN A 35 10.25 -12.03 -10.19
N GLY A 36 9.13 -11.96 -10.89
CA GLY A 36 8.23 -13.09 -11.09
C GLY A 36 7.11 -13.25 -10.05
N VAL A 37 6.93 -12.32 -9.11
CA VAL A 37 5.73 -12.28 -8.27
C VAL A 37 4.54 -11.87 -9.14
N LYS A 38 3.59 -12.80 -9.33
CA LYS A 38 2.38 -12.58 -10.14
C LYS A 38 1.12 -12.30 -9.31
N HIS A 39 1.14 -12.73 -8.04
CA HIS A 39 -0.04 -12.72 -7.17
C HIS A 39 0.37 -12.22 -5.79
N VAL A 40 -0.41 -11.29 -5.26
CA VAL A 40 -0.30 -10.80 -3.88
C VAL A 40 -1.62 -11.07 -3.17
N VAL A 41 -1.55 -11.64 -1.97
CA VAL A 41 -2.70 -11.84 -1.10
C VAL A 41 -2.48 -11.06 0.18
N ILE A 42 -3.39 -10.13 0.47
CA ILE A 42 -3.42 -9.35 1.70
C ILE A 42 -4.53 -9.94 2.58
N ILE A 43 -4.18 -10.41 3.77
CA ILE A 43 -5.13 -10.92 4.75
C ILE A 43 -5.08 -9.98 5.95
N GLY A 44 -6.23 -9.42 6.28
CA GLY A 44 -6.39 -8.51 7.39
C GLY A 44 -7.40 -9.06 8.40
N CYS A 45 -7.02 -9.09 9.67
CA CYS A 45 -7.89 -9.49 10.78
C CYS A 45 -8.16 -8.26 11.66
N ASP A 46 -9.41 -7.80 11.72
CA ASP A 46 -9.77 -6.61 12.49
C ASP A 46 -9.63 -6.88 14.01
N GLY A 47 -9.23 -5.87 14.78
CA GLY A 47 -9.05 -5.98 16.23
C GLY A 47 -7.95 -6.95 16.67
N MET A 48 -7.12 -7.48 15.76
CA MET A 48 -6.07 -8.45 16.10
C MET A 48 -4.87 -7.76 16.76
N SER A 49 -4.83 -7.78 18.09
CA SER A 49 -3.74 -7.17 18.86
C SER A 49 -2.49 -8.06 18.96
N PRO A 50 -1.28 -7.48 19.06
CA PRO A 50 -0.05 -8.24 19.33
C PRO A 50 -0.12 -9.07 20.62
N ASP A 51 -0.79 -8.53 21.65
CA ASP A 51 -1.01 -9.24 22.93
C ASP A 51 -1.92 -10.47 22.75
N GLY A 52 -2.95 -10.35 21.91
CA GLY A 52 -3.81 -11.46 21.51
C GLY A 52 -3.03 -12.57 20.80
N ILE A 53 -2.18 -12.22 19.83
CA ILE A 53 -1.32 -13.18 19.14
C ILE A 53 -0.36 -13.88 20.11
N GLN A 54 0.25 -13.14 21.05
CA GLN A 54 1.22 -13.71 21.99
C GLN A 54 0.60 -14.66 23.02
N LYS A 55 -0.67 -14.48 23.37
CA LYS A 55 -1.39 -15.28 24.38
C LYS A 55 -2.18 -16.44 23.79
N ALA A 56 -2.66 -16.30 22.56
CA ALA A 56 -3.46 -17.32 21.90
C ALA A 56 -2.62 -18.51 21.42
N LYS A 57 -3.28 -19.65 21.17
CA LYS A 57 -2.65 -20.79 20.49
C LYS A 57 -2.89 -20.66 18.99
N THR A 58 -1.92 -20.12 18.26
CA THR A 58 -2.07 -19.77 16.85
C THR A 58 -1.02 -20.44 15.97
N PRO A 59 -0.95 -21.79 15.90
CA PRO A 59 0.16 -22.51 15.28
C PRO A 59 0.45 -22.10 13.82
N ILE A 60 -0.57 -21.68 13.08
CA ILE A 60 -0.39 -21.19 11.70
C ILE A 60 0.21 -19.78 11.67
N ILE A 61 -0.24 -18.86 12.52
CA ILE A 61 0.35 -17.51 12.64
C ILE A 61 1.78 -17.62 13.20
N ASP A 62 2.00 -18.49 14.17
CA ASP A 62 3.31 -18.76 14.75
C ASP A 62 4.29 -19.22 13.67
N SER A 63 3.84 -20.11 12.77
CA SER A 63 4.63 -20.54 11.61
C SER A 63 4.93 -19.39 10.65
N LEU A 64 3.98 -18.49 10.38
CA LEU A 64 4.21 -17.31 9.54
C LEU A 64 5.23 -16.34 10.17
N ILE A 65 5.17 -16.16 11.50
CA ILE A 65 6.13 -15.35 12.26
C ILE A 65 7.54 -15.93 12.19
N ILE A 66 7.67 -17.25 12.36
CA ILE A 66 8.97 -17.94 12.35
C ILE A 66 9.60 -17.93 10.94
N ASN A 67 8.79 -18.11 9.90
CA ASN A 67 9.27 -18.32 8.53
C ASN A 67 9.20 -17.05 7.65
N GLY A 68 8.75 -15.93 8.20
CA GLY A 68 8.52 -14.68 7.46
C GLY A 68 9.10 -13.45 8.15
N ALA A 69 8.89 -12.30 7.52
CA ALA A 69 9.18 -11.01 8.15
C ALA A 69 7.98 -10.60 9.03
N HIS A 70 8.24 -10.19 10.27
CA HIS A 70 7.19 -9.81 11.21
C HIS A 70 7.62 -8.64 12.11
N THR A 71 6.63 -7.97 12.70
CA THR A 71 6.81 -7.01 13.78
C THR A 71 5.62 -7.06 14.72
N MET A 72 5.86 -6.90 16.03
CA MET A 72 4.82 -6.75 17.06
C MET A 72 4.56 -5.28 17.42
N HIS A 73 5.17 -4.34 16.67
CA HIS A 73 5.16 -2.90 16.95
C HIS A 73 4.62 -2.06 15.79
N ALA A 74 3.79 -2.65 14.92
CA ALA A 74 3.06 -1.88 13.91
C ALA A 74 2.08 -0.92 14.61
N ARG A 75 2.14 0.38 14.24
CA ARG A 75 1.36 1.44 14.89
C ARG A 75 0.16 1.81 14.04
N ALA A 76 -1.02 1.80 14.69
CA ALA A 76 -2.27 2.32 14.16
C ALA A 76 -2.26 3.86 14.04
N VAL A 77 -3.06 4.40 13.13
CA VAL A 77 -3.36 5.84 13.08
C VAL A 77 -4.40 6.21 14.14
N MET A 78 -4.52 7.51 14.44
CA MET A 78 -5.54 8.03 15.33
C MET A 78 -6.75 8.60 14.55
N PRO A 79 -8.00 8.29 14.96
CA PRO A 79 -8.36 7.39 16.05
C PRO A 79 -8.13 5.92 15.68
N THR A 80 -7.84 5.07 16.67
CA THR A 80 -7.67 3.62 16.50
C THR A 80 -9.04 2.94 16.32
N SER A 81 -9.72 3.27 15.23
CA SER A 81 -11.02 2.75 14.80
C SER A 81 -10.89 2.13 13.40
N SER A 82 -11.75 1.17 13.08
CA SER A 82 -11.66 0.34 11.87
C SER A 82 -11.55 1.16 10.58
N SER A 83 -12.52 2.02 10.23
CA SER A 83 -12.49 2.79 8.97
C SER A 83 -11.23 3.67 8.84
N PRO A 84 -10.84 4.49 9.84
CA PRO A 84 -9.59 5.24 9.79
C PRO A 84 -8.34 4.38 9.54
N ASN A 85 -8.24 3.22 10.17
CA ASN A 85 -7.05 2.36 10.05
C ASN A 85 -7.03 1.53 8.77
N TRP A 86 -8.16 0.92 8.39
CA TRP A 86 -8.30 0.25 7.10
C TRP A 86 -8.02 1.19 5.94
N SER A 87 -8.58 2.41 5.99
CA SER A 87 -8.29 3.42 4.97
C SER A 87 -6.80 3.78 4.92
N SER A 88 -6.15 3.96 6.07
CA SER A 88 -4.72 4.25 6.13
C SER A 88 -3.86 3.12 5.55
N LEU A 89 -4.25 1.86 5.76
CA LEU A 89 -3.57 0.71 5.19
C LEU A 89 -3.66 0.67 3.66
N ILE A 90 -4.82 0.98 3.09
CA ILE A 90 -5.05 0.89 1.64
C ILE A 90 -4.75 2.18 0.88
N MET A 91 -4.69 3.33 1.56
CA MET A 91 -4.44 4.66 0.98
C MET A 91 -3.05 5.22 1.31
N ALA A 92 -2.32 4.56 2.22
CA ALA A 92 -0.99 4.96 2.68
C ALA A 92 -0.93 6.41 3.24
N ALA A 93 -2.03 6.89 3.83
CA ALA A 93 -2.18 8.24 4.34
C ALA A 93 -3.06 8.28 5.60
N GLY A 94 -2.81 9.22 6.51
CA GLY A 94 -3.57 9.34 7.75
C GLY A 94 -4.95 10.00 7.57
N PRO A 95 -5.84 9.93 8.58
CA PRO A 95 -7.17 10.54 8.52
C PRO A 95 -7.19 12.04 8.21
N GLU A 96 -6.12 12.76 8.57
CA GLU A 96 -5.91 14.16 8.25
C GLU A 96 -5.72 14.44 6.75
N GLN A 97 -5.34 13.42 5.97
CA GLN A 97 -5.20 13.49 4.52
C GLN A 97 -6.36 12.79 3.80
N THR A 98 -6.81 11.64 4.30
CA THR A 98 -7.88 10.85 3.66
C THR A 98 -9.28 11.39 3.95
N GLY A 99 -9.44 12.16 5.02
CA GLY A 99 -10.73 12.64 5.51
C GLY A 99 -11.58 11.58 6.24
N ILE A 100 -11.09 10.33 6.33
CA ILE A 100 -11.80 9.19 6.93
C ILE A 100 -11.51 9.15 8.43
N THR A 101 -12.33 9.85 9.21
CA THR A 101 -12.08 10.10 10.64
C THR A 101 -12.86 9.20 11.60
N SER A 102 -13.81 8.40 11.11
CA SER A 102 -14.60 7.48 11.96
C SER A 102 -15.30 6.38 11.14
N ASN A 103 -15.82 5.34 11.80
CA ASN A 103 -16.68 4.30 11.19
C ASN A 103 -18.00 4.84 10.61
N SER A 104 -18.40 6.05 11.02
CA SER A 104 -19.59 6.75 10.51
C SER A 104 -19.33 7.54 9.23
N TRP A 105 -18.07 7.62 8.77
CA TRP A 105 -17.70 8.30 7.53
C TRP A 105 -18.41 7.69 6.34
N ARG A 106 -18.87 8.52 5.40
CA ARG A 106 -19.36 8.09 4.09
C ARG A 106 -18.76 8.98 2.99
N PRO A 107 -18.64 8.50 1.74
CA PRO A 107 -18.13 9.30 0.63
C PRO A 107 -18.89 10.61 0.40
N ASP A 108 -20.18 10.65 0.72
CA ASP A 108 -21.08 11.81 0.59
C ASP A 108 -21.31 12.54 1.92
N LYS A 109 -20.75 12.05 3.03
CA LYS A 109 -20.93 12.60 4.38
C LYS A 109 -19.65 12.49 5.18
N TYR A 110 -18.82 13.52 5.06
CA TYR A 110 -17.53 13.63 5.73
C TYR A 110 -17.32 15.02 6.33
N ALA A 111 -16.47 15.09 7.36
CA ALA A 111 -16.15 16.34 8.05
C ALA A 111 -14.89 17.04 7.50
N LEU A 112 -14.03 16.27 6.83
CA LEU A 112 -12.77 16.73 6.26
C LEU A 112 -12.69 16.29 4.80
N GLU A 113 -12.40 17.24 3.91
CA GLU A 113 -12.11 16.96 2.51
C GLU A 113 -10.77 16.22 2.40
N PRO A 114 -10.67 15.19 1.54
CA PRO A 114 -9.40 14.54 1.29
C PRO A 114 -8.42 15.48 0.57
N THR A 115 -7.12 15.38 0.86
CA THR A 115 -6.10 16.24 0.22
C THR A 115 -5.82 15.86 -1.23
N ALA A 116 -6.31 14.70 -1.68
CA ALA A 116 -6.28 14.22 -3.05
C ALA A 116 -7.57 13.44 -3.34
N VAL A 117 -8.06 13.50 -4.57
CA VAL A 117 -9.31 12.85 -4.98
C VAL A 117 -9.03 11.95 -6.17
N GLY A 118 -9.29 10.65 -6.01
CA GLY A 118 -9.25 9.66 -7.07
C GLY A 118 -10.50 9.68 -7.96
N PRO A 119 -10.57 8.81 -8.99
CA PRO A 119 -11.64 8.82 -9.98
C PRO A 119 -13.06 8.60 -9.45
N GLU A 120 -13.21 8.07 -8.24
CA GLU A 120 -14.50 7.81 -7.59
C GLU A 120 -14.81 8.76 -6.42
N GLY A 121 -14.12 9.89 -6.33
CA GLY A 121 -14.46 10.94 -5.37
C GLY A 121 -13.96 10.69 -3.94
N ILE A 122 -13.13 9.67 -3.75
CA ILE A 122 -12.46 9.35 -2.47
C ILE A 122 -10.95 9.44 -2.65
N PHE A 123 -10.19 9.42 -1.55
CA PHE A 123 -8.72 9.44 -1.62
C PHE A 123 -8.20 8.18 -2.36
N PRO A 124 -7.17 8.29 -3.23
CA PRO A 124 -6.66 7.16 -4.00
C PRO A 124 -6.25 5.96 -3.14
N THR A 125 -6.63 4.77 -3.58
CA THR A 125 -6.28 3.49 -2.94
C THR A 125 -5.20 2.77 -3.75
N ILE A 126 -4.50 1.83 -3.11
CA ILE A 126 -3.56 0.91 -3.79
C ILE A 126 -4.22 0.14 -4.94
N PHE A 127 -5.53 -0.10 -4.84
CA PHE A 127 -6.31 -0.80 -5.87
C PHE A 127 -6.52 0.06 -7.10
N GLY A 128 -6.92 1.33 -6.92
CA GLY A 128 -7.03 2.30 -8.00
C GLY A 128 -5.69 2.52 -8.71
N VAL A 129 -4.62 2.69 -7.92
CA VAL A 129 -3.25 2.81 -8.44
C VAL A 129 -2.85 1.56 -9.23
N LEU A 130 -3.13 0.36 -8.72
CA LEU A 130 -2.85 -0.89 -9.46
C LEU A 130 -3.62 -0.95 -10.78
N ARG A 131 -4.91 -0.61 -10.79
CA ARG A 131 -5.72 -0.62 -12.01
C ARG A 131 -5.22 0.38 -13.05
N GLU A 132 -4.76 1.56 -12.63
CA GLU A 132 -4.19 2.57 -13.54
C GLU A 132 -2.91 2.06 -14.22
N HIS A 133 -2.03 1.41 -13.46
CA HIS A 133 -0.75 0.91 -13.97
C HIS A 133 -0.84 -0.45 -14.67
N GLN A 134 -1.82 -1.29 -14.30
CA GLN A 134 -2.06 -2.60 -14.88
C GLN A 134 -3.56 -2.75 -15.18
N PRO A 135 -4.05 -2.20 -16.31
CA PRO A 135 -5.47 -2.23 -16.66
C PRO A 135 -6.08 -3.63 -16.75
N ASP A 136 -5.27 -4.65 -17.01
CA ASP A 136 -5.69 -6.06 -17.13
C ASP A 136 -5.49 -6.86 -15.83
N ALA A 137 -5.01 -6.24 -14.75
CA ALA A 137 -4.85 -6.92 -13.46
C ALA A 137 -6.20 -7.45 -12.95
N VAL A 138 -6.22 -8.66 -12.40
CA VAL A 138 -7.42 -9.16 -11.73
C VAL A 138 -7.32 -8.78 -10.26
N ILE A 139 -8.28 -8.01 -9.76
CA ILE A 139 -8.30 -7.47 -8.40
C ILE A 139 -9.58 -7.93 -7.70
N ALA A 140 -9.42 -8.62 -6.57
CA ALA A 140 -10.52 -9.22 -5.82
C ALA A 140 -10.53 -8.76 -4.36
N CYS A 141 -11.73 -8.51 -3.81
CA CYS A 141 -11.93 -8.25 -2.39
C CYS A 141 -13.03 -9.15 -1.82
N PHE A 142 -12.73 -9.78 -0.68
CA PHE A 142 -13.69 -10.53 0.13
C PHE A 142 -13.66 -9.99 1.55
N HIS A 143 -14.81 -9.62 2.08
CA HIS A 143 -14.92 -9.06 3.43
C HIS A 143 -16.16 -9.56 4.15
N ASP A 144 -16.17 -9.43 5.47
CA ASP A 144 -17.30 -9.72 6.36
C ASP A 144 -17.72 -8.54 7.25
N TRP A 145 -17.04 -7.39 7.12
CA TRP A 145 -17.48 -6.12 7.68
C TRP A 145 -17.88 -5.16 6.58
N GLY A 146 -19.15 -4.72 6.57
CA GLY A 146 -19.69 -3.84 5.54
C GLY A 146 -18.97 -2.48 5.43
N GLY A 147 -18.22 -2.07 6.46
CA GLY A 147 -17.42 -0.86 6.44
C GLY A 147 -16.25 -0.89 5.45
N ILE A 148 -15.76 -2.08 5.04
CA ILE A 148 -14.74 -2.18 3.99
C ILE A 148 -15.27 -1.70 2.64
N GLY A 149 -16.47 -2.15 2.25
CA GLY A 149 -17.01 -1.90 0.92
C GLY A 149 -17.16 -0.41 0.56
N ILE A 150 -17.32 0.47 1.56
CA ILE A 150 -17.44 1.92 1.35
C ILE A 150 -16.10 2.65 1.24
N LEU A 151 -14.98 2.01 1.59
CA LEU A 151 -13.63 2.60 1.56
C LEU A 151 -12.91 2.36 0.23
N LEU A 152 -13.50 1.58 -0.67
CA LEU A 152 -12.87 1.09 -1.89
C LEU A 152 -13.25 1.93 -3.11
N GLU A 153 -12.28 2.12 -4.01
CA GLU A 153 -12.53 2.52 -5.40
C GLU A 153 -13.12 1.32 -6.15
N ARG A 154 -14.45 1.16 -6.05
CA ARG A 154 -15.22 0.03 -6.57
C ARG A 154 -14.92 -0.34 -8.03
N LYS A 155 -14.66 0.64 -8.91
CA LYS A 155 -14.35 0.41 -10.33
C LYS A 155 -12.97 -0.19 -10.56
N ALA A 156 -12.09 -0.16 -9.57
CA ALA A 156 -10.78 -0.81 -9.67
C ALA A 156 -10.89 -2.34 -9.61
N PHE A 157 -11.96 -2.88 -9.01
CA PHE A 157 -12.09 -4.30 -8.70
C PHE A 157 -12.88 -5.08 -9.77
N ASP A 158 -12.47 -6.31 -10.00
CA ASP A 158 -13.23 -7.31 -10.76
C ASP A 158 -14.31 -7.95 -9.90
N VAL A 159 -14.05 -8.11 -8.60
CA VAL A 159 -15.03 -8.63 -7.63
C VAL A 159 -14.85 -7.98 -6.25
N ILE A 160 -15.97 -7.64 -5.62
CA ILE A 160 -16.05 -7.25 -4.21
C ILE A 160 -17.25 -7.99 -3.62
N GLU A 161 -17.01 -8.86 -2.65
CA GLU A 161 -18.06 -9.63 -1.97
C GLU A 161 -18.06 -9.36 -0.46
N ASP A 162 -19.24 -8.95 0.05
CA ASP A 162 -19.57 -9.04 1.46
C ASP A 162 -20.16 -10.44 1.70
N THR A 163 -19.46 -11.24 2.49
CA THR A 163 -19.68 -12.68 2.57
C THR A 163 -20.27 -13.14 3.90
N GLU A 164 -20.74 -12.22 4.75
CA GLU A 164 -21.43 -12.55 6.00
C GLU A 164 -20.65 -13.54 6.90
N GLY A 165 -19.45 -13.13 7.31
CA GLY A 165 -18.63 -13.81 8.30
C GLY A 165 -17.36 -14.48 7.77
N PRO A 166 -16.42 -14.80 8.68
CA PRO A 166 -15.03 -15.11 8.33
C PRO A 166 -14.87 -16.43 7.56
N VAL A 167 -15.72 -17.42 7.85
CA VAL A 167 -15.67 -18.75 7.22
C VAL A 167 -16.06 -18.65 5.75
N ASN A 168 -17.15 -17.96 5.45
CA ASN A 168 -17.60 -17.79 4.07
C ASN A 168 -16.64 -16.85 3.31
N THR A 169 -16.13 -15.78 3.96
CA THR A 169 -15.09 -14.91 3.38
C THR A 169 -13.90 -15.72 2.90
N THR A 170 -13.37 -16.57 3.79
CA THR A 170 -12.20 -17.39 3.50
C THR A 170 -12.50 -18.39 2.38
N GLN A 171 -13.67 -19.03 2.42
CA GLN A 171 -14.05 -20.03 1.42
C GLN A 171 -14.21 -19.41 0.03
N GLN A 172 -14.84 -18.24 -0.10
CA GLN A 172 -15.01 -17.56 -1.37
C GLN A 172 -13.69 -17.06 -1.94
N ALA A 173 -12.83 -16.48 -1.09
CA ALA A 173 -11.49 -16.08 -1.49
C ALA A 173 -10.67 -17.27 -2.03
N ILE A 174 -10.72 -18.44 -1.37
CA ILE A 174 -10.04 -19.66 -1.83
C ILE A 174 -10.59 -20.13 -3.18
N ASN A 175 -11.91 -20.16 -3.34
CA ASN A 175 -12.56 -20.61 -4.56
C ASN A 175 -12.17 -19.70 -5.73
N TYR A 176 -12.30 -18.39 -5.55
CA TYR A 176 -11.97 -17.42 -6.58
C TYR A 176 -10.48 -17.43 -6.93
N PHE A 177 -9.59 -17.56 -5.94
CA PHE A 177 -8.15 -17.65 -6.19
C PHE A 177 -7.78 -18.87 -7.02
N LYS A 178 -8.39 -20.03 -6.75
CA LYS A 178 -8.16 -21.26 -7.53
C LYS A 178 -8.61 -21.13 -8.99
N GLU A 179 -9.67 -20.37 -9.24
CA GLU A 179 -10.23 -20.20 -10.59
C GLU A 179 -9.53 -19.10 -11.38
N LYS A 180 -9.33 -17.93 -10.77
CA LYS A 180 -8.92 -16.70 -11.47
C LYS A 180 -7.47 -16.31 -11.25
N GLN A 181 -6.84 -16.80 -10.19
CA GLN A 181 -5.49 -16.40 -9.75
C GLN A 181 -5.27 -14.87 -9.82
N PRO A 182 -5.98 -14.07 -9.00
CA PRO A 182 -5.93 -12.62 -9.08
C PRO A 182 -4.51 -12.06 -8.92
N THR A 183 -4.21 -10.97 -9.60
CA THR A 183 -2.98 -10.18 -9.37
C THR A 183 -2.92 -9.70 -7.91
N LEU A 184 -4.06 -9.24 -7.38
CA LEU A 184 -4.21 -8.81 -6.00
C LEU A 184 -5.51 -9.34 -5.40
N THR A 185 -5.42 -10.03 -4.28
CA THR A 185 -6.57 -10.46 -3.46
C THR A 185 -6.49 -9.79 -2.10
N PHE A 186 -7.55 -9.08 -1.71
CA PHE A 186 -7.69 -8.46 -0.39
C PHE A 186 -8.77 -9.17 0.41
N ILE A 187 -8.43 -9.63 1.61
CA ILE A 187 -9.31 -10.40 2.49
C ILE A 187 -9.40 -9.67 3.82
N HIS A 188 -10.61 -9.37 4.26
CA HIS A 188 -10.91 -8.82 5.58
C HIS A 188 -11.67 -9.84 6.43
N LEU A 189 -11.29 -9.98 7.70
CA LEU A 189 -11.94 -10.85 8.68
C LEU A 189 -12.26 -10.07 9.97
N ASP A 190 -13.52 -10.01 10.35
CA ASP A 190 -14.04 -9.20 11.48
C ASP A 190 -14.04 -9.94 12.83
N HIS A 191 -13.89 -11.27 12.80
CA HIS A 191 -14.20 -12.12 13.94
C HIS A 191 -13.47 -11.77 15.25
N THR A 192 -12.20 -11.40 15.16
CA THR A 192 -11.38 -11.06 16.32
C THR A 192 -11.83 -9.75 16.98
N ASP A 193 -12.23 -8.76 16.19
CA ASP A 193 -12.79 -7.49 16.69
C ASP A 193 -14.16 -7.73 17.34
N GLY A 194 -15.05 -8.44 16.66
CA GLY A 194 -16.37 -8.80 17.19
C GLY A 194 -16.28 -9.58 18.51
N ALA A 195 -15.36 -10.54 18.60
CA ALA A 195 -15.10 -11.27 19.84
C ALA A 195 -14.55 -10.36 20.95
N GLY A 196 -13.59 -9.48 20.63
CA GLY A 196 -13.05 -8.50 21.59
C GLY A 196 -14.13 -7.55 22.12
N HIS A 197 -15.00 -7.05 21.25
CA HIS A 197 -16.13 -6.22 21.65
C HIS A 197 -17.12 -6.94 22.57
N GLN A 198 -17.37 -8.22 22.31
CA GLN A 198 -18.35 -9.00 23.07
C GLN A 198 -17.81 -9.51 24.42
N TYR A 199 -16.54 -9.90 24.46
CA TYR A 199 -15.99 -10.69 25.57
C TYR A 199 -14.85 -10.01 26.33
N GLY A 200 -14.21 -8.97 25.76
CA GLY A 200 -13.06 -8.29 26.36
C GLY A 200 -11.73 -8.87 25.90
#